data_AF-A0A376KMA8-F1
#
_entry.id   AF-A0A376KMA8-F1
#
_cell.length_a   1.000
_cell.length_b   1.000
_cell.length_c   1.000
_cell.angle_alpha   90.00
_cell.angle_beta   90.00
_cell.angle_gamma   90.00
#
_symmetry.space_group_name_H-M   'P 1'
#
loop_
_entity.id
_entity.type
_entity.pdbx_description
1 polymer ?
#
loop_
_entity_poly.entity_id
_entity_poly.type
_entity_poly.pdbx_seq_one_letter_code
_entity_poly.pdbx_strand_id
1 'polypeptide(L)'
;MPNIVLSRIDERLIHGQVGVQWVGFAGANLVLVANDEVAEDPVQQNLMEMVLAEGIAVRFWDAAKSYRQHSSRRRSDRKSCWFVKHPPIS
;
A
#
# COMPACT_ATOMS: atom_id res chain seq x y z
N MET A 1 -4.92 -2.19 16.41
CA MET A 1 -5.32 -2.58 15.06
C MET A 1 -5.09 -1.40 14.13
N PRO A 2 -4.41 -1.57 12.99
CA PRO A 2 -4.35 -0.55 11.96
C PRO A 2 -5.76 -0.23 11.43
N ASN A 3 -6.03 1.05 11.14
CA ASN A 3 -7.29 1.49 10.55
C ASN A 3 -7.21 1.33 9.02
N ILE A 4 -7.67 0.18 8.51
CA ILE A 4 -7.66 -0.14 7.08
C ILE A 4 -9.00 0.29 6.49
N VAL A 5 -8.94 1.25 5.56
CA VAL A 5 -10.13 1.82 4.91
C VAL A 5 -10.36 1.26 3.52
N LEU A 6 -9.34 0.65 2.92
CA LEU A 6 -9.43 -0.04 1.62
C LEU A 6 -8.35 -1.12 1.50
N SER A 7 -8.71 -2.27 0.93
CA SER A 7 -7.79 -3.30 0.46
C SER A 7 -8.12 -3.63 -0.98
N ARG A 8 -7.11 -3.62 -1.85
CA ARG A 8 -7.27 -3.80 -3.30
C ARG A 8 -6.20 -4.75 -3.83
N ILE A 9 -6.62 -5.67 -4.70
CA ILE A 9 -5.72 -6.52 -5.48
C ILE A 9 -5.57 -5.89 -6.85
N ASP A 10 -4.35 -5.55 -7.25
CA ASP A 10 -4.02 -4.91 -8.52
C ASP A 10 -2.60 -5.30 -8.95
N GLU A 11 -2.46 -5.91 -10.12
CA GLU A 11 -1.16 -6.36 -10.66
C GLU A 11 -0.18 -5.22 -10.92
N ARG A 12 -0.70 -4.01 -11.13
CA ARG A 12 0.10 -2.82 -11.42
C ARG A 12 0.36 -1.99 -10.17
N LEU A 13 -0.18 -2.40 -9.02
CA LEU A 13 -0.02 -1.73 -7.74
C LEU A 13 -0.44 -0.25 -7.81
N ILE A 14 0.47 0.68 -7.57
CA ILE A 14 0.21 2.11 -7.72
C ILE A 14 0.55 2.51 -9.16
N HIS A 15 -0.47 2.88 -9.95
CA HIS A 15 -0.27 3.30 -11.34
C HIS A 15 -1.24 4.41 -11.76
N GLY A 16 -0.71 5.37 -12.54
CA GLY A 16 -1.47 6.47 -13.13
C GLY A 16 -2.33 7.26 -12.13
N GLN A 17 -3.35 7.95 -12.62
CA GLN A 17 -4.28 8.68 -11.75
C GLN A 17 -5.17 7.75 -10.91
N VAL A 18 -5.27 6.47 -11.29
CA VAL A 18 -6.08 5.47 -10.60
C VAL A 18 -5.61 5.29 -9.16
N GLY A 19 -4.29 5.24 -8.91
CA GLY A 19 -3.74 5.16 -7.56
C GLY A 19 -4.21 6.30 -6.64
N VAL A 20 -4.16 7.55 -7.13
CA VAL A 20 -4.59 8.74 -6.38
C VAL A 20 -6.09 8.74 -6.12
N GLN A 21 -6.90 8.34 -7.10
CA GLN A 21 -8.35 8.29 -6.97
C GLN A 21 -8.81 7.36 -5.84
N TRP A 22 -8.19 6.18 -5.71
CA TRP A 22 -8.54 5.23 -4.64
C TRP A 22 -8.18 5.75 -3.25
N VAL A 23 -7.01 6.39 -3.13
CA VAL A 23 -6.58 6.98 -1.86
C VAL A 23 -7.52 8.12 -1.45
N GLY A 24 -7.89 8.99 -2.39
CA GLY A 24 -8.86 10.07 -2.16
C GLY A 24 -10.25 9.54 -1.80
N PHE A 25 -10.77 8.57 -2.56
CA PHE A 25 -12.06 7.94 -2.30
C PHE A 25 -12.15 7.31 -0.90
N ALA A 26 -11.10 6.60 -0.49
CA ALA A 26 -11.04 5.96 0.82
C ALA A 26 -10.73 6.95 1.97
N GLY A 27 -10.34 8.19 1.66
CA GLY A 27 -9.84 9.15 2.64
C GLY A 27 -8.60 8.65 3.38
N ALA A 28 -7.75 7.89 2.69
CA ALA A 28 -6.53 7.32 3.23
C ALA A 28 -5.39 8.36 3.22
N ASN A 29 -4.52 8.30 4.23
CA ASN A 29 -3.31 9.12 4.33
C ASN A 29 -2.03 8.26 4.42
N LEU A 30 -2.18 6.94 4.26
CA LEU A 30 -1.12 5.97 4.17
C LEU A 30 -1.47 4.93 3.12
N VAL A 31 -0.53 4.64 2.21
CA VAL A 31 -0.61 3.53 1.26
C VAL A 31 0.41 2.48 1.65
N LEU A 32 -0.03 1.23 1.72
CA LEU A 32 0.81 0.06 1.97
C LEU A 32 0.80 -0.81 0.72
N VAL A 33 1.97 -0.99 0.12
CA VAL A 33 2.19 -1.88 -1.02
C VAL A 33 2.80 -3.16 -0.47
N ALA A 34 2.00 -4.24 -0.47
CA ALA A 34 2.43 -5.55 -0.01
C ALA A 34 2.90 -6.37 -1.22
N ASN A 35 4.19 -6.28 -1.54
CA ASN A 35 4.79 -6.98 -2.67
C ASN A 35 6.29 -7.16 -2.45
N ASP A 36 6.75 -8.42 -2.47
CA ASP A 36 8.13 -8.79 -2.17
C ASP A 36 9.12 -8.23 -3.20
N GLU A 37 8.76 -8.23 -4.49
CA GLU A 37 9.61 -7.71 -5.57
C GLU A 37 9.82 -6.20 -5.43
N VAL A 38 8.73 -5.44 -5.25
CA VAL A 38 8.77 -3.98 -5.12
C VAL A 38 9.42 -3.56 -3.80
N ALA A 39 9.27 -4.33 -2.72
CA ALA A 39 9.91 -4.04 -1.45
C ALA A 39 11.45 -3.97 -1.56
N GLU A 40 12.03 -4.66 -2.55
CA GLU A 40 13.47 -4.71 -2.81
C GLU A 40 13.90 -3.92 -4.07
N ASP A 41 13.00 -3.23 -4.76
CA ASP A 41 13.28 -2.46 -5.98
C ASP A 41 13.08 -0.93 -5.76
N PRO A 42 14.14 -0.19 -5.40
CA PRO A 42 14.06 1.26 -5.17
C PRO A 42 13.58 2.06 -6.39
N VAL A 43 13.83 1.58 -7.61
CA VAL A 43 13.41 2.28 -8.83
C VAL A 43 11.89 2.21 -8.95
N GLN A 44 11.30 1.02 -8.76
CA GLN A 44 9.85 0.87 -8.75
C GLN A 44 9.19 1.64 -7.60
N GLN A 45 9.80 1.63 -6.41
CA GLN A 45 9.31 2.41 -5.27
C GLN A 45 9.23 3.91 -5.58
N ASN A 46 10.32 4.47 -6.13
CA ASN A 46 10.38 5.89 -6.51
C ASN A 46 9.33 6.23 -7.57
N LEU A 47 9.16 5.39 -8.59
CA LEU A 47 8.15 5.61 -9.63
C LEU A 47 6.73 5.62 -9.05
N MET A 48 6.43 4.73 -8.10
CA MET A 48 5.13 4.69 -7.42
C MET A 48 4.93 5.89 -6.48
N GLU A 49 5.98 6.33 -5.80
CA GLU A 49 5.95 7.53 -4.94
C GLU A 49 5.60 8.78 -5.74
N MET A 50 6.18 8.93 -6.93
CA MET A 50 5.93 10.07 -7.83
C MET A 50 4.48 10.16 -8.31
N VAL A 51 3.71 9.07 -8.24
CA VAL A 51 2.30 9.04 -8.64
C VAL A 51 1.39 9.62 -7.55
N LEU A 52 1.78 9.52 -6.28
CA LEU A 52 0.95 9.93 -5.15
C LEU A 52 1.01 11.44 -4.92
N ALA A 53 -0.11 12.02 -4.49
CA ALA A 53 -0.17 13.43 -4.13
C ALA A 53 0.58 13.72 -2.81
N GLU A 54 1.02 14.97 -2.65
CA GLU A 54 1.65 15.44 -1.42
C GLU A 54 0.79 15.15 -0.18
N GLY A 55 1.44 14.78 0.92
CA GLY A 55 0.78 14.46 2.19
C GLY A 55 0.29 13.01 2.33
N ILE A 56 0.36 12.19 1.28
CA ILE A 56 0.11 10.74 1.35
C ILE A 56 1.43 10.04 1.63
N ALA A 57 1.54 9.34 2.76
CA ALA A 57 2.69 8.48 3.03
C ALA A 57 2.55 7.16 2.27
N VAL A 58 3.65 6.59 1.77
CA VAL A 58 3.69 5.22 1.24
C VAL A 58 4.72 4.37 1.97
N ARG A 59 4.45 3.06 2.08
CA ARG A 59 5.41 2.06 2.52
C ARG A 59 5.32 0.83 1.64
N PHE A 60 6.48 0.29 1.30
CA PHE A 60 6.63 -0.95 0.55
C PHE A 60 7.10 -2.03 1.51
N TRP A 61 6.35 -3.13 1.61
CA TRP A 61 6.64 -4.24 2.49
C TRP A 61 6.50 -5.56 1.74
N ASP A 62 7.30 -6.53 2.14
CA ASP A 62 7.04 -7.92 1.82
C ASP A 62 5.71 -8.39 2.44
N ALA A 63 5.18 -9.50 1.92
CA ALA A 63 3.92 -10.08 2.35
C ALA A 63 3.94 -10.49 3.83
N ALA A 64 5.07 -11.02 4.31
CA ALA A 64 5.19 -11.49 5.69
C ALA A 64 5.15 -10.34 6.71
N LYS A 65 5.85 -9.24 6.42
CA LYS A 65 5.85 -8.01 7.19
C LYS A 65 4.48 -7.35 7.18
N SER A 66 3.81 -7.35 6.03
CA SER A 66 2.43 -6.86 5.92
C SER A 66 1.50 -7.62 6.86
N TYR A 67 1.52 -8.97 6.83
CA TYR A 67 0.73 -9.81 7.74
C TYR A 67 1.05 -9.55 9.22
N ARG A 68 2.33 -9.47 9.57
CA ARG A 68 2.79 -9.21 10.95
C ARG A 68 2.33 -7.86 11.47
N GLN A 69 2.33 -6.84 10.62
CA GLN A 69 1.91 -5.50 11.00
C GLN A 69 0.39 -5.41 11.13
N HIS A 70 -0.35 -6.11 10.28
CA HIS A 70 -1.81 -6.25 10.38
C HIS A 70 -2.24 -6.88 11.69
N SER A 71 -1.59 -7.98 12.10
CA SER A 71 -1.89 -8.69 13.35
C SER A 71 -1.43 -7.93 14.61
N SER A 72 -0.64 -6.86 14.46
CA SER A 72 -0.20 -6.05 15.59
C SER A 72 -1.35 -5.27 16.23
N ARG A 73 -1.46 -5.33 17.57
CA ARG A 73 -2.52 -4.65 18.33
C ARG A 73 -2.31 -3.13 18.48
N ARG A 74 -1.24 -2.55 17.90
CA ARG A 74 -0.99 -1.10 17.92
C ARG A 74 -2.15 -0.35 17.26
N ARG A 75 -2.75 0.61 17.96
CA ARG A 75 -3.72 1.54 17.36
C ARG A 75 -2.94 2.59 16.59
N SER A 76 -3.44 2.94 15.41
CA SER A 76 -2.90 4.02 14.59
C SER A 76 -4.06 4.87 14.11
N ASP A 77 -3.90 6.19 14.20
CA ASP A 77 -4.88 7.15 13.68
C ASP A 77 -4.79 7.31 12.15
N ARG A 78 -3.79 6.68 11.51
CA ARG A 78 -3.63 6.71 10.06
C ARG A 78 -4.60 5.76 9.37
N LYS A 79 -5.30 6.30 8.36
CA LYS A 79 -6.20 5.55 7.47
C LYS A 79 -5.38 4.96 6.33
N SER A 80 -5.30 3.64 6.30
CA SER A 80 -4.41 2.91 5.41
C SER A 80 -5.17 2.28 4.24
N CYS A 81 -4.63 2.42 3.03
CA CYS A 81 -5.02 1.69 1.83
C CYS A 81 -3.98 0.62 1.49
N TRP A 82 -4.41 -0.60 1.19
CA TRP A 82 -3.51 -1.71 0.83
C TRP A 82 -3.63 -2.05 -0.65
N PHE A 83 -2.49 -2.11 -1.34
CA PHE A 83 -2.37 -2.67 -2.68
C PHE A 83 -1.57 -3.96 -2.62
N VAL A 84 -2.11 -5.02 -3.21
CA VAL A 84 -1.54 -6.36 -3.23
C VAL A 84 -1.49 -6.82 -4.69
N LYS A 85 -0.31 -7.21 -5.18
CA LYS A 85 -0.19 -7.99 -6.43
C LYS A 85 -0.67 -9.41 -6.11
N HIS A 86 -1.33 -10.11 -7.03
CA HIS A 86 -1.96 -11.42 -6.78
C HIS A 86 -1.11 -12.29 -5.84
N PRO A 87 -1.69 -12.84 -4.76
CA PRO A 87 -0.95 -13.78 -3.93
C PRO A 87 -0.51 -14.95 -4.82
N PRO A 88 0.72 -15.46 -4.67
CA PRO A 88 1.15 -16.62 -5.44
C PRO A 88 0.14 -17.75 -5.20
N ILE A 89 -0.49 -18.20 -6.28
CA ILE A 89 -1.37 -19.35 -6.24
C ILE A 89 -0.47 -20.52 -5.85
N SER A 90 -0.76 -21.12 -4.69
CA SER A 90 -0.06 -22.31 -4.18
C SER A 90 -0.35 -23.52 -5.06
#